data_AF-A0A5K1D279-F1
#
_entry.id   AF-A0A5K1D279-F1
#
_cell.length_a   1.000
_cell.length_b   1.000
_cell.length_c   1.000
_cell.angle_alpha   90.00
_cell.angle_beta   90.00
_cell.angle_gamma   90.00
#
_symmetry.space_group_name_H-M   'P 1'
#
loop_
_entity.id
_entity.type
_entity.pdbx_description
1 polymer ?
#
loop_
_entity_poly.entity_id
_entity_poly.type
_entity_poly.pdbx_seq_one_letter_code
_entity_poly.pdbx_strand_id
1 'polypeptide(L)'
;VKNRTLQRQISVSGGNDRPARVDVQRPAKYNETRDSRVIDNFLFKVEYYLDLQGVMGDDLQVKTAAMLLESDAVAWWRRKILNIQKGICTIDTFDDFQRELKTYFMPPNAPECDTPCISDGW
;
A
#
# COMPACT_ATOMS: atom_id res chain seq x y z
N VAL A 1 -26.74 -0.74 20.01
CA VAL A 1 -26.05 -1.73 20.88
C VAL A 1 -25.91 -3.04 20.12
N LYS A 2 -24.66 -3.37 19.78
CA LYS A 2 -24.02 -4.70 19.56
C LYS A 2 -24.74 -5.74 18.68
N ASN A 3 -24.23 -5.89 17.46
CA ASN A 3 -24.49 -7.05 16.59
C ASN A 3 -23.91 -8.32 17.20
N ARG A 4 -24.76 -9.34 17.27
CA ARG A 4 -24.52 -10.64 17.88
C ARG A 4 -23.58 -11.47 17.01
N THR A 5 -22.43 -11.79 17.59
CA THR A 5 -22.00 -13.18 17.78
C THR A 5 -21.67 -13.99 16.51
N LEU A 6 -20.41 -13.93 16.09
CA LEU A 6 -19.73 -15.08 15.50
C LEU A 6 -19.04 -15.86 16.62
N GLN A 7 -19.78 -16.73 17.33
CA GLN A 7 -19.10 -17.77 18.12
C GLN A 7 -18.62 -18.84 17.15
N ARG A 8 -17.30 -18.96 17.00
CA ARG A 8 -16.69 -20.16 16.44
C ARG A 8 -16.29 -21.05 17.62
N GLN A 9 -17.16 -21.98 17.97
CA GLN A 9 -16.83 -23.06 18.90
C GLN A 9 -15.77 -23.93 18.22
N ILE A 10 -14.59 -24.05 18.83
CA ILE A 10 -13.59 -25.06 18.47
C ILE A 10 -13.19 -25.73 19.77
N SER A 11 -13.79 -26.88 20.05
CA SER A 11 -13.15 -27.87 20.93
C SER A 11 -12.36 -28.80 20.04
N VAL A 12 -11.05 -28.61 20.00
CA VAL A 12 -10.09 -29.66 19.63
C VAL A 12 -8.93 -29.54 20.60
N SER A 13 -8.80 -30.58 21.42
CA SER A 13 -7.68 -30.80 22.32
C SER A 13 -6.40 -31.02 21.52
N GLY A 14 -5.33 -30.31 21.90
CA GLY A 14 -3.95 -30.76 21.70
C GLY A 14 -3.15 -30.08 20.59
N GLY A 15 -2.34 -29.09 21.00
CA GLY A 15 -0.96 -28.92 20.50
C GLY A 15 -0.72 -27.90 19.38
N ASN A 16 -0.04 -26.81 19.75
CA ASN A 16 0.61 -25.77 18.92
C ASN A 16 -0.25 -24.53 18.58
N ASP A 17 -0.24 -23.57 19.50
CA ASP A 17 -0.92 -22.28 19.45
C ASP A 17 -0.32 -21.29 18.42
N ARG A 18 -0.31 -21.64 17.14
CA ARG A 18 -0.26 -20.63 16.09
C ARG A 18 -1.67 -20.39 15.56
N PRO A 19 -2.19 -19.15 15.59
CA PRO A 19 -3.46 -18.85 14.95
C PRO A 19 -3.38 -19.33 13.50
N ALA A 20 -4.40 -20.09 13.10
CA ALA A 20 -4.50 -20.61 11.76
C ALA A 20 -4.40 -19.44 10.78
N ARG A 21 -3.27 -19.36 10.07
CA ARG A 21 -3.07 -18.36 9.02
C ARG A 21 -4.23 -18.51 8.05
N VAL A 22 -5.06 -17.48 7.96
CA VAL A 22 -6.13 -17.44 6.99
C VAL A 22 -5.48 -17.53 5.62
N ASP A 23 -5.91 -18.48 4.80
CA ASP A 23 -5.48 -18.59 3.41
C ASP A 23 -6.13 -17.46 2.62
N VAL A 24 -5.60 -16.26 2.81
CA VAL A 24 -6.10 -15.03 2.20
C VAL A 24 -5.63 -15.06 0.75
N GLN A 25 -6.59 -15.14 -0.18
CA GLN A 25 -6.30 -14.93 -1.59
C GLN A 25 -5.50 -13.64 -1.76
N ARG A 26 -4.34 -13.76 -2.40
CA ARG A 26 -3.44 -12.64 -2.67
C ARG A 26 -4.25 -11.49 -3.27
N PRO A 27 -4.14 -10.25 -2.74
CA PRO A 27 -4.85 -9.12 -3.29
C PRO A 27 -4.63 -9.03 -4.80
N ALA A 28 -5.70 -8.75 -5.54
CA ALA A 28 -5.62 -8.54 -6.99
C ALA A 28 -4.55 -7.47 -7.28
N LYS A 29 -3.70 -7.78 -8.26
CA LYS A 29 -2.54 -6.96 -8.59
C LYS A 29 -2.96 -5.60 -9.17
N TYR A 30 -2.17 -4.56 -8.90
CA TYR A 30 -2.47 -3.17 -9.26
C TYR A 30 -2.41 -2.95 -10.79
N ASN A 31 -3.55 -2.60 -11.41
CA ASN A 31 -3.66 -2.27 -12.83
C ASN A 31 -3.79 -0.75 -13.03
N GLU A 32 -2.64 -0.08 -12.95
CA GLU A 32 -2.21 1.09 -13.75
C GLU A 32 -3.19 2.22 -14.10
N THR A 33 -4.18 2.52 -13.27
CA THR A 33 -4.86 3.83 -13.40
C THR A 33 -4.23 4.79 -12.41
N ARG A 34 -3.64 5.91 -12.90
CA ARG A 34 -3.22 7.07 -12.09
C ARG A 34 -4.43 7.81 -11.52
N ASP A 35 -5.32 7.05 -10.90
CA ASP A 35 -6.51 7.49 -10.19
C ASP A 35 -6.19 7.31 -8.71
N SER A 36 -6.31 8.40 -7.96
CA SER A 36 -6.12 8.45 -6.52
C SER A 36 -6.87 7.32 -5.80
N ARG A 37 -8.08 7.01 -6.28
CA ARG A 37 -8.94 5.97 -5.72
C ARG A 37 -8.35 4.58 -5.88
N VAL A 38 -7.59 4.30 -6.95
CA VAL A 38 -7.00 2.98 -7.18
C VAL A 38 -5.82 2.74 -6.24
N ILE A 39 -5.03 3.78 -5.96
CA ILE A 39 -3.89 3.71 -5.02
C ILE A 39 -4.38 3.60 -3.58
N ASP A 40 -5.37 4.40 -3.19
CA ASP A 40 -5.97 4.31 -1.86
C ASP A 40 -6.61 2.93 -1.63
N ASN A 41 -7.35 2.40 -2.62
CA ASN A 41 -7.92 1.06 -2.55
C ASN A 41 -6.85 -0.05 -2.48
N PHE A 42 -5.72 0.11 -3.18
CA PHE A 42 -4.60 -0.83 -3.11
C PHE A 42 -3.98 -0.83 -1.71
N LEU A 43 -3.64 0.35 -1.19
CA LEU A 43 -3.01 0.50 0.13
C LEU A 43 -3.91 -0.06 1.24
N PHE A 44 -5.22 0.23 1.19
CA PHE A 44 -6.18 -0.35 2.13
C PHE A 44 -6.19 -1.88 2.10
N LYS A 45 -6.14 -2.50 0.90
CA LYS A 45 -6.08 -3.97 0.77
C LYS A 45 -4.77 -4.54 1.30
N VAL A 46 -3.66 -3.84 1.11
CA VAL A 46 -2.35 -4.26 1.64
C VAL A 46 -2.33 -4.19 3.16
N GLU A 47 -2.76 -3.08 3.76
CA GLU A 47 -2.89 -2.94 5.21
C GLU A 47 -3.73 -4.07 5.82
N TYR A 48 -4.92 -4.29 5.25
CA TYR A 48 -5.82 -5.35 5.70
C TYR A 48 -5.21 -6.75 5.53
N TYR A 49 -4.49 -6.99 4.44
CA TYR A 49 -3.78 -8.26 4.23
C TYR A 49 -2.66 -8.48 5.25
N LEU A 50 -1.87 -7.44 5.54
CA LEU A 50 -0.80 -7.50 6.54
C LEU A 50 -1.36 -7.81 7.93
N ASP A 51 -2.47 -7.17 8.31
CA ASP A 51 -3.17 -7.42 9.57
C ASP A 51 -3.70 -8.87 9.65
N LEU A 52 -4.40 -9.34 8.61
CA LEU A 52 -4.90 -10.72 8.55
C LEU A 52 -3.80 -11.78 8.64
N GLN A 53 -2.62 -11.49 8.08
CA GLN A 53 -1.46 -12.39 8.12
C GLN A 53 -0.64 -12.26 9.41
N GLY A 54 -0.95 -11.28 10.27
CA GLY A 54 -0.16 -10.96 11.45
C GLY A 54 1.27 -10.55 11.10
N VAL A 55 1.46 -9.85 9.98
CA VAL A 55 2.78 -9.36 9.55
C VAL A 55 3.13 -8.14 10.39
N MET A 56 4.10 -8.31 11.28
CA MET A 56 4.61 -7.27 12.17
C MET A 56 6.03 -6.87 11.76
N GLY A 57 6.33 -5.58 11.89
CA GLY A 57 7.64 -4.98 11.63
C GLY A 57 7.73 -4.31 10.26
N ASP A 58 8.19 -3.07 10.26
CA ASP A 58 8.19 -2.18 9.09
C ASP A 58 8.89 -2.78 7.87
N ASP A 59 10.09 -3.36 8.07
CA ASP A 59 10.86 -3.99 6.98
C ASP A 59 10.07 -5.12 6.28
N LEU A 60 9.38 -5.96 7.05
CA LEU A 60 8.61 -7.07 6.50
C LEU A 60 7.30 -6.58 5.86
N GLN A 61 6.66 -5.57 6.45
CA GLN A 61 5.48 -4.92 5.88
C GLN A 61 5.81 -4.27 4.53
N VAL A 62 6.89 -3.49 4.45
CA VAL A 62 7.38 -2.85 3.22
C VAL A 62 7.73 -3.90 2.16
N LYS A 63 8.47 -4.96 2.51
CA LYS A 63 8.79 -6.05 1.57
C LYS A 63 7.55 -6.76 1.05
N THR A 64 6.58 -7.02 1.92
CA THR A 64 5.33 -7.68 1.55
C THR A 64 4.48 -6.79 0.64
N ALA A 65 4.36 -5.51 0.96
CA ALA A 65 3.65 -4.54 0.12
C ALA A 65 4.32 -4.34 -1.24
N ALA A 66 5.65 -4.24 -1.26
CA ALA A 66 6.43 -4.15 -2.49
C ALA A 66 6.24 -5.35 -3.42
N MET A 67 6.10 -6.56 -2.85
CA MET A 67 5.82 -7.79 -3.60
C MET A 67 4.41 -7.80 -4.22
N LEU A 68 3.50 -6.94 -3.77
CA LEU A 68 2.14 -6.79 -4.30
C LEU A 68 2.04 -5.69 -5.37
N LEU A 69 3.12 -4.93 -5.60
CA LEU A 69 3.21 -3.97 -6.69
C LEU A 69 3.30 -4.68 -8.04
N GLU A 70 2.80 -4.04 -9.10
CA GLU A 70 2.96 -4.48 -10.49
C GLU A 70 3.35 -3.33 -11.43
N SER A 71 3.86 -3.74 -12.60
CA SER A 71 4.16 -2.87 -13.75
C SER A 71 4.96 -1.61 -13.38
N ASP A 72 4.44 -0.40 -13.65
CA ASP A 72 5.11 0.86 -13.33
C ASP A 72 5.44 1.03 -11.84
N ALA A 73 4.64 0.46 -10.93
CA ALA A 73 4.91 0.52 -9.50
C ALA A 73 6.11 -0.35 -9.09
N VAL A 74 6.33 -1.48 -9.76
CA VAL A 74 7.55 -2.28 -9.58
C VAL A 74 8.78 -1.52 -10.10
N ALA A 75 8.65 -0.83 -11.24
CA ALA A 75 9.74 -0.01 -11.78
C ALA A 75 10.12 1.15 -10.84
N TRP A 76 9.12 1.82 -10.27
CA TRP A 76 9.31 2.83 -9.23
C TRP A 76 10.04 2.25 -8.00
N TRP A 77 9.56 1.11 -7.49
CA TRP A 77 10.17 0.49 -6.31
C TRP A 77 11.62 0.08 -6.54
N ARG A 78 11.95 -0.50 -7.71
CA ARG A 78 13.33 -0.81 -8.11
C ARG A 78 14.22 0.43 -8.10
N ARG A 79 13.70 1.57 -8.57
CA ARG A 79 14.43 2.86 -8.51
C ARG A 79 14.63 3.33 -7.07
N LYS A 80 13.62 3.18 -6.20
CA LYS A 80 13.74 3.55 -4.78
C LYS A 80 14.76 2.72 -4.03
N ILE A 81 14.85 1.41 -4.29
CA ILE A 81 15.90 0.55 -3.70
C ILE A 81 17.31 1.11 -4.03
N LEU A 82 17.55 1.51 -5.28
CA LEU A 82 18.83 2.09 -5.68
C LEU A 82 19.11 3.43 -4.98
N ASN A 83 18.09 4.25 -4.76
CA ASN A 83 18.24 5.51 -4.04
C ASN A 83 18.53 5.28 -2.55
N ILE A 84 17.91 4.28 -1.94
CA ILE A 84 18.18 3.87 -0.55
C ILE A 84 19.61 3.37 -0.41
N GLN A 85 20.07 2.51 -1.33
CA GLN A 85 21.45 2.01 -1.35
C GLN A 85 22.49 3.13 -1.50
N LYS A 86 22.14 4.20 -2.23
CA LYS A 86 22.99 5.38 -2.41
C LYS A 86 22.88 6.39 -1.27
N GLY A 87 22.01 6.16 -0.27
CA GLY A 87 21.75 7.10 0.83
C GLY A 87 21.02 8.37 0.39
N ILE A 88 20.35 8.36 -0.77
CA ILE A 88 19.62 9.52 -1.32
C ILE A 88 18.26 9.70 -0.64
N CYS A 89 17.62 8.60 -0.25
CA CYS A 89 16.36 8.60 0.51
C CYS A 89 16.32 7.42 1.48
N THR A 90 15.53 7.52 2.54
CA THR A 90 15.24 6.41 3.46
C THR A 90 13.75 6.12 3.48
N ILE A 91 13.40 4.85 3.67
CA ILE A 91 12.03 4.37 3.90
C ILE A 91 12.16 3.45 5.12
N ASP A 92 11.98 4.02 6.30
CA ASP A 92 12.25 3.35 7.56
C ASP A 92 11.00 2.68 8.13
N THR A 93 9.82 3.19 7.75
CA THR A 93 8.52 2.69 8.19
C THR A 93 7.63 2.27 7.03
N PHE A 94 6.60 1.47 7.33
CA PHE A 94 5.55 1.20 6.35
C PHE A 94 4.81 2.48 5.92
N ASP A 95 4.58 3.41 6.86
CA ASP A 95 3.95 4.70 6.58
C ASP A 95 4.77 5.54 5.58
N ASP A 96 6.10 5.53 5.71
CA ASP A 96 7.00 6.19 4.74
C ASP A 96 6.85 5.62 3.33
N PHE A 97 6.74 4.29 3.24
CA PHE A 97 6.51 3.61 1.97
C PHE A 97 5.19 4.06 1.34
N GLN A 98 4.10 4.11 2.13
CA GLN A 98 2.80 4.54 1.65
C GLN A 98 2.82 5.99 1.17
N ARG A 99 3.47 6.88 1.93
CA ARG A 99 3.62 8.29 1.59
C ARG A 99 4.36 8.48 0.27
N GLU A 100 5.53 7.85 0.13
CA GLU A 100 6.35 7.91 -1.08
C GLU A 100 5.62 7.32 -2.31
N LEU A 101 4.87 6.24 -2.11
CA LEU A 101 4.04 5.65 -3.17
C LEU A 101 2.94 6.62 -3.62
N LYS A 102 2.22 7.24 -2.68
CA LYS A 102 1.20 8.25 -2.99
C LYS A 102 1.81 9.46 -3.69
N THR A 103 2.94 9.98 -3.21
CA THR A 103 3.60 11.14 -3.84
C THR A 103 4.00 10.88 -5.30
N TYR A 104 4.44 9.66 -5.63
CA TYR A 104 4.84 9.34 -7.00
C TYR A 104 3.65 9.17 -7.95
N PHE A 105 2.59 8.51 -7.49
CA PHE A 105 1.45 8.15 -8.35
C PHE A 105 0.26 9.11 -8.27
N MET A 106 0.21 9.95 -7.23
CA MET A 106 -0.75 11.03 -7.02
C MET A 106 0.04 12.33 -6.92
N PRO A 107 0.52 12.89 -8.05
CA PRO A 107 1.07 14.23 -8.01
C PRO A 107 0.00 15.17 -7.44
N PRO A 108 0.35 16.12 -6.56
CA PRO A 108 -0.59 17.14 -6.13
C PRO A 108 -1.17 17.75 -7.40
N ASN A 109 -2.50 17.78 -7.48
CA ASN A 109 -3.21 18.37 -8.61
C ASN A 109 -2.50 19.67 -8.97
N ALA A 110 -2.02 19.77 -10.22
CA ALA A 110 -1.47 21.03 -10.69
C ALA A 110 -2.47 22.12 -10.30
N PRO A 111 -2.04 23.23 -9.67
CA PRO A 111 -2.96 24.34 -9.49
C PRO A 111 -3.57 24.59 -10.87
N GLU A 112 -4.89 24.69 -10.91
CA GLU A 112 -5.61 25.18 -12.07
C GLU A 112 -4.80 26.35 -12.62
N CYS A 113 -4.66 26.38 -13.95
CA CYS A 113 -3.98 27.47 -14.61
C CYS A 113 -4.81 28.74 -14.40
N ASP A 114 -4.72 29.33 -13.20
CA ASP A 114 -5.08 30.69 -12.85
C ASP A 114 -3.97 31.64 -13.32
N THR A 115 -3.32 31.31 -14.45
CA THR A 115 -2.68 32.36 -15.21
C THR A 115 -3.84 33.03 -15.94
N PRO A 116 -4.19 34.29 -15.63
CA PRO A 116 -5.14 35.01 -16.46
C PRO A 116 -4.59 34.91 -17.88
N CYS A 117 -5.39 34.38 -18.81
CA CYS A 117 -5.11 34.51 -20.22
C CYS A 117 -4.97 36.01 -20.46
N ILE A 118 -3.74 36.53 -20.51
CA ILE A 118 -3.50 37.88 -21.00
C ILE A 118 -3.85 37.79 -22.47
N SER A 119 -5.10 38.15 -22.77
CA SER A 119 -5.60 38.40 -24.09
C SER A 119 -4.97 39.70 -24.58
N ASP A 120 -3.70 39.65 -24.97
CA ASP A 120 -3.13 40.72 -25.77
C ASP A 120 -3.35 40.34 -27.24
N GLY A 121 -4.52 40.75 -27.72
CA GLY A 121 -4.79 40.92 -29.14
C GLY A 121 -4.28 42.27 -29.61
N TRP A 122 -3.62 42.25 -30.78
CA TRP A 122 -3.24 43.36 -31.67
C TRP A 122 -2.21 44.37 -31.16
#